data_AF-A0A1Q2H2Y4-F1
#
_entry.id   AF-A0A1Q2H2Y4-F1
#
_cell.length_a   1.000
_cell.length_b   1.000
_cell.length_c   1.000
_cell.angle_alpha   90.00
_cell.angle_beta   90.00
_cell.angle_gamma   90.00
#
_symmetry.space_group_name_H-M   'P 1'
#
loop_
_entity.id
_entity.type
_entity.pdbx_description
1 polymer ?
#
loop_
_entity_poly.entity_id
_entity_poly.type
_entity_poly.pdbx_seq_one_letter_code
_entity_poly.pdbx_strand_id
1 'polypeptide(L)'
;MGGQNHCTTTVFNFKVNDLDADLYILERTMLRPRDAISFVNLCLGACDGKVELNEDIILEAEEKFYSGRKKALVKEWASIYHHIESYLDSLSFIPTNEFKVLDMPQSIIDQVLNYLLDIPVVKDDEEHDRRAMDLNELIKVWFAVGVIGIKKSSTLFIYSSFEKPELDITDLNKKFVIHPLFFRNT
;
A
#
# COMPACT_ATOMS: atom_id res chain seq x y z
N MET A 1 -2.76 -32.85 23.71
CA MET A 1 -1.37 -32.35 23.62
C MET A 1 -1.40 -31.16 22.67
N GLY A 2 -1.49 -29.95 23.24
CA GLY A 2 -1.58 -28.71 22.47
C GLY A 2 -0.20 -28.31 21.97
N GLY A 3 -0.05 -28.20 20.65
CA GLY A 3 1.11 -27.56 20.05
C GLY A 3 1.04 -26.07 20.36
N GLN A 4 1.95 -25.59 21.21
CA GLN A 4 2.16 -24.17 21.39
C GLN A 4 2.89 -23.63 20.15
N ASN A 5 2.24 -22.71 19.43
CA ASN A 5 2.90 -21.87 18.43
C ASN A 5 3.96 -21.02 19.15
N HIS A 6 5.24 -21.32 18.95
CA HIS A 6 6.35 -20.74 19.73
C HIS A 6 7.40 -19.98 18.89
N CYS A 7 7.08 -19.57 17.66
CA CYS A 7 8.15 -19.15 16.73
C CYS A 7 8.33 -17.63 16.54
N THR A 8 7.36 -16.75 16.88
CA THR A 8 7.48 -15.29 16.61
C THR A 8 7.19 -14.38 17.81
N THR A 9 6.34 -14.80 18.75
CA THR A 9 5.87 -13.96 19.87
C THR A 9 6.97 -13.56 20.85
N THR A 10 8.07 -14.32 20.93
CA THR A 10 9.19 -14.01 21.84
C THR A 10 10.13 -12.93 21.31
N VAL A 11 10.22 -12.74 19.99
CA VAL A 11 11.15 -11.80 19.35
C VAL A 11 10.51 -10.42 19.14
N PHE A 12 9.19 -10.37 18.97
CA PHE A 12 8.41 -9.16 18.69
C PHE A 12 7.49 -8.76 19.86
N ASN A 13 7.91 -9.02 21.11
CA ASN A 13 7.10 -8.73 22.31
C ASN A 13 7.19 -7.24 22.74
N PHE A 14 6.85 -6.33 21.84
CA PHE A 14 6.80 -4.89 22.08
C PHE A 14 5.77 -4.25 21.14
N LYS A 15 5.54 -2.94 21.30
CA LYS A 15 4.59 -2.19 20.50
C LYS A 15 5.27 -1.29 19.48
N VAL A 16 4.60 -1.08 18.36
CA VAL A 16 4.94 -0.12 17.30
C VAL A 16 3.66 0.65 16.98
N ASN A 17 3.67 1.97 17.19
CA ASN A 17 2.48 2.82 17.04
C ASN A 17 1.24 2.23 17.78
N ASP A 18 1.42 1.87 19.06
CA ASP A 18 0.42 1.25 19.95
C ASP A 18 -0.10 -0.16 19.56
N LEU A 19 0.33 -0.70 18.42
CA LEU A 19 0.01 -2.04 17.93
C LEU A 19 1.10 -3.04 18.31
N ASP A 20 0.73 -4.30 18.59
CA ASP A 20 1.71 -5.35 18.82
C ASP A 20 2.58 -5.53 17.56
N ALA A 21 3.91 -5.62 17.73
CA ALA A 21 4.85 -5.53 16.61
C ALA A 21 4.66 -6.65 15.56
N ASP A 22 4.20 -7.83 15.97
CA ASP A 22 3.87 -8.93 15.05
C ASP A 22 2.63 -8.61 14.19
N LEU A 23 1.57 -8.07 14.81
CA LEU A 23 0.39 -7.57 14.09
C LEU A 23 0.75 -6.41 13.17
N TYR A 24 1.60 -5.49 13.64
CA TYR A 24 2.11 -4.38 12.85
C TYR A 24 2.76 -4.88 11.56
N ILE A 25 3.71 -5.82 11.65
CA ILE A 25 4.37 -6.44 10.50
C ILE A 25 3.35 -7.11 9.57
N LEU A 26 2.42 -7.88 10.11
CA LEU A 26 1.41 -8.59 9.32
C LEU A 26 0.54 -7.63 8.51
N GLU A 27 0.07 -6.54 9.10
CA GLU A 27 -0.75 -5.52 8.44
C GLU A 27 -0.04 -4.82 7.27
N ARG A 28 1.30 -4.74 7.29
CA ARG A 28 2.10 -4.16 6.19
C ARG A 28 2.39 -5.14 5.06
N THR A 29 2.12 -6.43 5.23
CA THR A 29 2.60 -7.46 4.30
C THR A 29 1.53 -8.00 3.36
N MET A 30 0.37 -7.33 3.27
CA MET A 30 -0.78 -7.80 2.47
C MET A 30 -1.22 -9.24 2.83
N LEU A 31 -0.89 -9.73 4.04
CA LEU A 31 -1.02 -11.13 4.45
C LEU A 31 -0.35 -12.14 3.50
N ARG A 32 0.64 -11.69 2.70
CA ARG A 32 1.42 -12.53 1.80
C ARG A 32 2.60 -13.10 2.58
N PRO A 33 2.70 -14.43 2.76
CA PRO A 33 3.76 -15.04 3.58
C PRO A 33 5.17 -14.66 3.15
N ARG A 34 5.41 -14.54 1.83
CA ARG A 34 6.71 -14.11 1.27
C ARG A 34 7.11 -12.71 1.74
N ASP A 35 6.15 -11.80 1.74
CA ASP A 35 6.37 -10.41 2.07
C ASP A 35 6.58 -10.26 3.59
N ALA A 36 5.85 -11.05 4.41
CA ALA A 36 6.08 -11.14 5.86
C ALA A 36 7.49 -11.62 6.20
N ILE A 37 7.96 -12.70 5.56
CA ILE A 37 9.34 -13.20 5.73
C ILE A 37 10.36 -12.12 5.33
N SER A 38 10.13 -11.43 4.20
CA SER A 38 11.04 -10.40 3.72
C SER A 38 11.13 -9.22 4.69
N PHE A 39 10.01 -8.79 5.27
CA PHE A 39 9.99 -7.73 6.27
C PHE A 39 10.70 -8.18 7.56
N VAL A 40 10.39 -9.36 8.09
CA VAL A 40 11.08 -9.90 9.28
C VAL A 40 12.60 -9.96 9.07
N ASN A 41 13.07 -10.39 7.89
CA ASN A 41 14.50 -10.42 7.58
C ASN A 41 15.14 -9.03 7.60
N LEU A 42 14.42 -7.99 7.16
CA LEU A 42 14.88 -6.60 7.25
C LEU A 42 14.97 -6.13 8.71
N CYS A 43 13.99 -6.48 9.55
CA CYS A 43 14.03 -6.17 10.98
C CYS A 43 15.24 -6.82 11.66
N LEU A 44 15.49 -8.11 11.39
CA LEU A 44 16.63 -8.83 11.95
C LEU A 44 17.98 -8.29 11.43
N GLY A 45 18.04 -7.92 10.15
CA GLY A 45 19.25 -7.33 9.55
C GLY A 45 19.57 -5.93 10.07
N ALA A 46 18.56 -5.13 10.42
CA ALA A 46 18.73 -3.81 11.01
C ALA A 46 19.17 -3.85 12.49
N CYS A 47 19.16 -5.04 13.11
CA CYS A 47 19.56 -5.20 14.50
C CYS A 47 21.07 -5.00 14.75
N ASP A 48 21.94 -5.13 13.72
CA ASP A 48 23.40 -4.90 13.73
C ASP A 48 24.10 -5.07 15.11
N GLY A 49 24.03 -6.27 15.67
CA GLY A 49 24.69 -6.62 16.94
C GLY A 49 23.96 -6.21 18.22
N LYS A 50 22.78 -5.56 18.14
CA LYS A 50 21.86 -5.37 19.27
C LYS A 50 21.20 -6.70 19.63
N VAL A 51 20.92 -6.88 20.92
CA VAL A 51 20.36 -8.12 21.47
C VAL A 51 18.84 -8.16 21.33
N GLU A 52 18.18 -7.00 21.24
CA GLU A 52 16.73 -6.88 21.27
C GLU A 52 16.23 -5.94 20.16
N LEU A 53 15.12 -6.34 19.51
CA LEU A 53 14.38 -5.50 18.58
C LEU A 53 13.59 -4.44 19.36
N ASN A 54 13.38 -3.29 18.74
CA ASN A 54 12.59 -2.20 19.29
C ASN A 54 11.82 -1.47 18.16
N GLU A 55 11.00 -0.50 18.55
CA GLU A 55 10.15 0.27 17.62
C GLU A 55 10.95 0.92 16.48
N ASP A 56 12.04 1.62 16.80
CA ASP A 56 12.89 2.29 15.80
C ASP A 56 13.42 1.33 14.73
N ILE A 57 13.82 0.12 15.13
CA ILE A 57 14.31 -0.91 14.19
C ILE A 57 13.19 -1.37 13.25
N ILE A 58 11.96 -1.51 13.76
CA ILE A 58 10.81 -1.89 12.92
C ILE A 58 10.48 -0.79 11.92
N LEU A 59 10.47 0.47 12.35
CA LEU A 59 10.20 1.61 11.48
C LEU A 59 11.29 1.77 10.40
N GLU A 60 12.57 1.61 10.75
CA GLU A 60 13.66 1.64 9.77
C GLU A 60 13.55 0.48 8.76
N ALA A 61 13.20 -0.72 9.23
CA ALA A 61 12.96 -1.87 8.38
C ALA A 61 11.73 -1.67 7.48
N GLU A 62 10.68 -1.00 7.96
CA GLU A 62 9.48 -0.65 7.19
C GLU A 62 9.86 0.24 6.00
N GLU A 63 10.72 1.24 6.17
CA GLU A 63 11.18 2.10 5.08
C GLU A 63 11.90 1.31 3.97
N LYS A 64 12.76 0.38 4.37
CA LYS A 64 13.46 -0.52 3.43
C LYS A 64 12.47 -1.45 2.74
N PHE A 65 11.51 -1.97 3.48
CA PHE A 65 10.48 -2.88 2.98
C PHE A 65 9.54 -2.19 2.00
N TYR A 66 9.02 -1.01 2.34
CA TYR A 66 8.22 -0.14 1.46
C TYR A 66 8.97 0.15 0.16
N SER A 67 10.22 0.61 0.25
CA SER A 67 11.05 0.94 -0.91
C SER A 67 11.23 -0.27 -1.83
N GLY A 68 11.48 -1.46 -1.26
CA GLY A 68 11.59 -2.71 -2.02
C GLY A 68 10.27 -3.11 -2.68
N ARG A 69 9.16 -3.02 -1.94
CA ARG A 69 7.83 -3.42 -2.45
C ARG A 69 7.32 -2.48 -3.52
N LYS A 70 7.51 -1.16 -3.37
CA LYS A 70 7.18 -0.17 -4.40
C LYS A 70 7.95 -0.45 -5.70
N LYS A 71 9.26 -0.69 -5.63
CA LYS A 71 10.07 -1.08 -6.80
C LYS A 71 9.59 -2.36 -7.46
N ALA A 72 9.20 -3.36 -6.66
CA ALA A 72 8.64 -4.60 -7.17
C ALA A 72 7.31 -4.35 -7.90
N LEU A 73 6.40 -3.55 -7.34
CA LEU A 73 5.16 -3.15 -8.01
C LEU A 73 5.42 -2.43 -9.33
N VAL A 74 6.33 -1.45 -9.34
CA VAL A 74 6.68 -0.73 -10.57
C VAL A 74 7.18 -1.71 -11.63
N LYS A 75 8.08 -2.63 -11.28
CA LYS A 75 8.58 -3.64 -12.21
C LYS A 75 7.50 -4.60 -12.70
N GLU A 76 6.59 -5.02 -11.82
CA GLU A 76 5.48 -5.92 -12.14
C GLU A 76 4.50 -5.28 -13.15
N TRP A 77 4.22 -3.99 -12.98
CA TRP A 77 3.11 -3.33 -13.67
C TRP A 77 3.52 -2.34 -14.76
N ALA A 78 4.80 -1.98 -14.89
CA ALA A 78 5.28 -1.00 -15.88
C ALA A 78 4.97 -1.39 -17.34
N SER A 79 4.79 -2.68 -17.64
CA SER A 79 4.40 -3.15 -18.98
C SER A 79 2.94 -2.86 -19.35
N ILE A 80 2.09 -2.59 -18.35
CA ILE A 80 0.66 -2.29 -18.51
C ILE A 80 0.41 -0.81 -18.20
N TYR A 81 1.08 -0.29 -17.16
CA TYR A 81 0.96 1.06 -16.65
C TYR A 81 2.34 1.72 -16.68
N HIS A 82 2.72 2.33 -17.81
CA HIS A 82 4.06 2.91 -18.00
C HIS A 82 4.44 3.94 -16.91
N HIS A 83 3.45 4.70 -16.44
CA HIS A 83 3.60 5.74 -15.43
C HIS A 83 3.23 5.26 -14.01
N ILE A 84 3.29 3.94 -13.74
CA ILE A 84 2.88 3.36 -12.46
C ILE A 84 3.60 3.98 -11.26
N GLU A 85 4.87 4.33 -11.38
CA GLU A 85 5.60 4.96 -10.28
C GLU A 85 4.94 6.27 -9.85
N SER A 86 4.56 7.11 -10.80
CA SER A 86 3.85 8.36 -10.54
C SER A 86 2.42 8.13 -10.05
N TYR A 87 1.73 7.11 -10.55
CA TYR A 87 0.44 6.72 -10.00
C TYR A 87 0.55 6.33 -8.53
N LEU A 88 1.61 5.61 -8.14
CA LEU A 88 1.86 5.27 -6.75
C LEU A 88 2.23 6.50 -5.90
N ASP A 89 3.03 7.42 -6.45
CA ASP A 89 3.43 8.64 -5.75
C ASP A 89 2.27 9.59 -5.46
N SER A 90 1.29 9.65 -6.36
CA SER A 90 0.13 10.51 -6.17
C SER A 90 -0.82 10.06 -5.04
N LEU A 91 -0.66 8.85 -4.50
CA LEU A 91 -1.32 8.44 -3.24
C LEU A 91 -0.93 9.35 -2.07
N SER A 92 0.25 9.97 -2.11
CA SER A 92 0.70 10.87 -1.04
C SER A 92 -0.15 12.14 -0.90
N PHE A 93 -0.95 12.51 -1.90
CA PHE A 93 -1.90 13.61 -1.79
C PHE A 93 -3.17 13.24 -1.03
N ILE A 94 -3.44 11.94 -0.77
CA ILE A 94 -4.65 11.51 -0.09
C ILE A 94 -4.48 11.63 1.44
N PRO A 95 -5.18 12.55 2.11
CA PRO A 95 -4.85 12.92 3.50
C PRO A 95 -5.24 11.86 4.54
N THR A 96 -6.18 10.98 4.21
CA THR A 96 -6.73 9.97 5.12
C THR A 96 -6.51 8.57 4.55
N ASN A 97 -6.25 7.61 5.44
CA ASN A 97 -6.09 6.21 5.06
C ASN A 97 -7.38 5.59 4.51
N GLU A 98 -8.53 6.22 4.73
CA GLU A 98 -9.81 5.80 4.22
C GLU A 98 -10.52 6.95 3.54
N PHE A 99 -11.17 6.68 2.41
CA PHE A 99 -11.87 7.72 1.65
C PHE A 99 -13.00 7.15 0.80
N LYS A 100 -13.90 8.03 0.36
CA LYS A 100 -14.84 7.77 -0.74
C LYS A 100 -14.58 8.82 -1.80
N VAL A 101 -14.57 8.43 -3.06
CA VAL A 101 -14.31 9.35 -4.18
C VAL A 101 -15.30 10.52 -4.17
N LEU A 102 -16.59 10.22 -3.95
CA LEU A 102 -17.66 11.22 -3.90
C LEU A 102 -17.56 12.23 -2.75
N ASP A 103 -16.87 11.86 -1.66
CA ASP A 103 -16.71 12.71 -0.48
C ASP A 103 -15.35 13.43 -0.48
N MET A 104 -14.52 13.21 -1.51
CA MET A 104 -13.18 13.80 -1.58
C MET A 104 -13.25 15.29 -1.97
N PRO A 105 -12.55 16.18 -1.24
CA PRO A 105 -12.50 17.59 -1.63
C PRO A 105 -11.91 17.77 -3.03
N GLN A 106 -12.54 18.59 -3.86
CA GLN A 106 -12.07 18.85 -5.23
C GLN A 106 -10.61 19.30 -5.28
N SER A 107 -10.15 20.07 -4.28
CA SER A 107 -8.75 20.50 -4.19
C SER A 107 -7.75 19.34 -4.07
N ILE A 108 -8.12 18.22 -3.44
CA ILE A 108 -7.28 17.02 -3.36
C ILE A 108 -7.29 16.28 -4.70
N ILE A 109 -8.46 16.19 -5.34
CA ILE A 109 -8.58 15.60 -6.68
C ILE A 109 -7.70 16.37 -7.67
N ASP A 110 -7.79 17.70 -7.68
CA ASP A 110 -7.01 18.56 -8.56
C ASP A 110 -5.50 18.42 -8.29
N GLN A 111 -5.06 18.29 -7.03
CA GLN A 111 -3.65 18.05 -6.72
C GLN A 111 -3.14 16.75 -7.33
N VAL A 112 -3.89 15.66 -7.18
CA VAL A 112 -3.55 14.35 -7.76
C VAL A 112 -3.48 14.44 -9.29
N LEU A 113 -4.51 14.98 -9.93
CA LEU A 113 -4.61 15.01 -11.38
C LEU A 113 -3.59 15.97 -12.01
N ASN A 114 -3.38 17.16 -11.44
CA ASN A 114 -2.36 18.09 -11.93
C ASN A 114 -0.95 17.51 -11.82
N TYR A 115 -0.64 16.82 -10.71
CA TYR A 115 0.64 16.11 -10.58
C TYR A 115 0.86 15.09 -11.71
N LEU A 116 -0.19 14.39 -12.12
CA LEU A 116 -0.09 13.43 -13.22
C LEU A 116 0.01 14.11 -14.59
N LEU A 117 -0.74 15.18 -14.82
CA LEU A 117 -0.69 15.95 -16.07
C LEU A 117 0.69 16.61 -16.32
N ASP A 118 1.41 16.95 -15.26
CA ASP A 118 2.76 17.54 -15.35
C ASP A 118 3.85 16.51 -15.73
N ILE A 119 3.52 15.22 -15.80
CA ILE A 119 4.48 14.17 -16.14
C ILE A 119 4.82 14.25 -17.64
N PRO A 120 6.10 14.33 -18.01
CA PRO A 120 6.49 14.33 -19.41
C PRO A 120 6.19 12.97 -20.04
N VAL A 121 5.19 12.93 -20.91
CA VAL A 121 4.80 11.72 -21.63
C VAL A 121 5.80 11.47 -22.77
N VAL A 122 6.40 10.27 -22.80
CA VAL A 122 7.50 9.94 -23.74
C VAL A 122 6.97 9.68 -25.17
N LYS A 123 5.65 9.57 -25.35
CA LYS A 123 4.87 9.47 -26.62
C LYS A 123 3.38 9.41 -26.27
N ASP A 124 2.52 9.94 -27.14
CA ASP A 124 1.04 9.86 -27.11
C ASP A 124 0.49 8.61 -26.37
N ASP A 125 0.34 8.71 -25.04
CA ASP A 125 -0.12 7.64 -24.15
C ASP A 125 -1.53 8.02 -23.72
N GLU A 126 -2.49 7.78 -24.62
CA GLU A 126 -3.92 8.09 -24.40
C GLU A 126 -4.47 7.45 -23.11
N GLU A 127 -3.89 6.32 -22.71
CA GLU A 127 -4.26 5.63 -21.47
C GLU A 127 -3.74 6.36 -20.23
N HIS A 128 -2.55 6.97 -20.31
CA HIS A 128 -2.08 7.88 -19.29
C HIS A 128 -2.97 9.12 -19.19
N ASP A 129 -3.27 9.77 -20.32
CA ASP A 129 -4.11 10.96 -20.34
C ASP A 129 -5.47 10.72 -19.71
N ARG A 130 -6.10 9.57 -20.03
CA ARG A 130 -7.37 9.19 -19.42
C ARG A 130 -7.28 9.09 -17.89
N ARG A 131 -6.20 8.52 -17.36
CA ARG A 131 -5.97 8.39 -15.91
C ARG A 131 -5.56 9.70 -15.25
N ALA A 132 -4.89 10.59 -15.98
CA ALA A 132 -4.52 11.91 -15.52
C ALA A 132 -5.71 12.90 -15.55
N MET A 133 -6.78 12.59 -16.29
CA MET A 133 -8.00 13.40 -16.38
C MET A 133 -9.17 12.87 -15.55
N ASP A 134 -9.19 11.58 -15.19
CA ASP A 134 -10.27 10.97 -14.39
C ASP A 134 -9.70 10.18 -13.20
N LEU A 135 -9.98 10.67 -11.99
CA LEU A 135 -9.58 10.01 -10.75
C LEU A 135 -10.13 8.59 -10.65
N ASN A 136 -11.31 8.29 -11.21
CA ASN A 136 -11.87 6.94 -11.15
C ASN A 136 -11.01 5.93 -11.92
N GLU A 137 -10.39 6.35 -13.03
CA GLU A 137 -9.46 5.51 -13.78
C GLU A 137 -8.18 5.26 -12.97
N LEU A 138 -7.70 6.26 -12.24
CA LEU A 138 -6.57 6.09 -11.34
C LEU A 138 -6.90 5.16 -10.16
N ILE A 139 -8.11 5.27 -9.59
CA ILE A 139 -8.60 4.40 -8.51
C ILE A 139 -8.66 2.93 -8.96
N LYS A 140 -9.08 2.66 -10.20
CA LYS A 140 -9.05 1.31 -10.79
C LYS A 140 -7.63 0.75 -10.82
N VAL A 141 -6.65 1.57 -11.22
CA VAL A 141 -5.23 1.17 -11.23
C VAL A 141 -4.75 0.88 -9.82
N TRP A 142 -4.98 1.78 -8.86
CA TRP A 142 -4.59 1.57 -7.47
C TRP A 142 -5.17 0.29 -6.87
N PHE A 143 -6.42 -0.02 -7.19
CA PHE A 143 -7.04 -1.25 -6.74
C PHE A 143 -6.38 -2.47 -7.39
N ALA A 144 -6.23 -2.45 -8.72
CA ALA A 144 -5.65 -3.55 -9.50
C ALA A 144 -4.23 -3.92 -9.04
N VAL A 145 -3.40 -2.92 -8.73
CA VAL A 145 -2.04 -3.15 -8.22
C VAL A 145 -1.99 -3.46 -6.72
N GLY A 146 -3.13 -3.37 -6.03
CA GLY A 146 -3.32 -3.79 -4.64
C GLY A 146 -2.94 -2.77 -3.58
N VAL A 147 -2.72 -1.49 -3.94
CA VAL A 147 -2.34 -0.44 -2.98
C VAL A 147 -3.53 0.20 -2.29
N ILE A 148 -4.75 0.01 -2.83
CA ILE A 148 -6.00 0.27 -2.13
C ILE A 148 -6.89 -0.98 -2.14
N GLY A 149 -7.82 -1.05 -1.18
CA GLY A 149 -8.85 -2.07 -1.10
C GLY A 149 -10.23 -1.48 -0.82
N ILE A 150 -11.28 -2.26 -1.04
CA ILE A 150 -12.66 -1.91 -0.67
C ILE A 150 -12.87 -2.25 0.79
N LYS A 151 -13.27 -1.27 1.59
CA LYS A 151 -13.68 -1.47 2.98
C LYS A 151 -15.12 -1.99 3.04
N LYS A 152 -15.32 -3.23 3.48
CA LYS A 152 -16.65 -3.85 3.68
C LYS A 152 -17.16 -3.68 5.11
N SER A 153 -16.26 -3.76 6.09
CA SER A 153 -16.54 -3.53 7.51
C SER A 153 -15.32 -2.91 8.20
N SER A 154 -15.32 -2.80 9.53
CA SER A 154 -14.12 -2.39 10.28
C SER A 154 -12.97 -3.39 10.21
N THR A 155 -13.27 -4.68 9.95
CA THR A 155 -12.29 -5.78 9.98
C THR A 155 -12.13 -6.50 8.64
N LEU A 156 -12.98 -6.19 7.66
CA LEU A 156 -12.96 -6.83 6.34
C LEU A 156 -12.65 -5.82 5.24
N PHE A 157 -11.52 -6.06 4.59
CA PHE A 157 -11.05 -5.33 3.42
C PHE A 157 -10.89 -6.28 2.25
N ILE A 158 -11.34 -5.89 1.07
CA ILE A 158 -11.19 -6.65 -0.17
C ILE A 158 -10.17 -5.94 -1.04
N TYR A 159 -8.99 -6.52 -1.18
CA TYR A 159 -7.96 -6.07 -2.12
C TYR A 159 -8.09 -6.84 -3.44
N SER A 160 -7.39 -6.37 -4.48
CA SER A 160 -7.33 -7.10 -5.74
C SER A 160 -6.82 -8.54 -5.54
N SER A 161 -7.51 -9.47 -6.18
CA SER A 161 -7.27 -10.91 -6.10
C SER A 161 -7.67 -11.57 -7.43
N PHE A 162 -7.45 -12.87 -7.55
CA PHE A 162 -7.88 -13.62 -8.75
C PHE A 162 -9.41 -13.53 -8.96
N GLU A 163 -10.20 -13.53 -7.89
CA GLU A 163 -11.67 -13.48 -7.97
C GLU A 163 -12.21 -12.05 -8.21
N LYS A 164 -11.47 -11.03 -7.76
CA LYS A 164 -11.81 -9.61 -7.97
C LYS A 164 -10.56 -8.85 -8.39
N PRO A 165 -10.12 -8.98 -9.65
CA PRO A 165 -8.88 -8.36 -10.13
C PRO A 165 -9.03 -6.85 -10.39
N GLU A 166 -10.25 -6.41 -10.71
CA GLU A 166 -10.57 -5.04 -11.13
C GLU A 166 -11.87 -4.52 -10.51
N LEU A 167 -12.02 -3.19 -10.51
CA LEU A 167 -13.24 -2.51 -10.08
C LEU A 167 -14.22 -2.34 -11.24
N ASP A 168 -15.51 -2.48 -10.95
CA ASP A 168 -16.57 -2.08 -11.86
C ASP A 168 -17.21 -0.76 -11.40
N ILE A 169 -18.16 -0.23 -12.19
CA ILE A 169 -18.83 1.05 -11.91
C ILE A 169 -19.56 1.06 -10.55
N THR A 170 -20.04 -0.10 -10.09
CA THR A 170 -20.76 -0.20 -8.81
C THR A 170 -19.83 -0.17 -7.60
N ASP A 171 -18.54 -0.48 -7.82
CA ASP A 171 -17.52 -0.43 -6.78
C ASP A 171 -17.00 1.00 -6.52
N LEU A 172 -17.04 1.89 -7.50
CA LEU A 172 -16.51 3.26 -7.37
C LEU A 172 -17.23 4.07 -6.29
N ASN A 173 -18.47 3.72 -5.97
CA ASN A 173 -19.26 4.35 -4.90
C ASN A 173 -18.96 3.78 -3.51
N LYS A 174 -18.07 2.79 -3.39
CA LYS A 174 -17.70 2.17 -2.11
C LYS A 174 -16.66 3.02 -1.38
N LYS A 175 -16.46 2.66 -0.11
CA LYS A 175 -15.38 3.23 0.72
C LYS A 175 -14.09 2.45 0.45
N PHE A 176 -13.02 3.16 0.16
CA PHE A 176 -11.69 2.61 -0.04
C PHE A 176 -10.83 2.79 1.20
N VAL A 177 -9.84 1.91 1.34
CA VAL A 177 -8.76 1.98 2.32
C VAL A 177 -7.43 1.91 1.57
N ILE A 178 -6.49 2.78 1.91
CA ILE A 178 -5.11 2.72 1.45
C ILE A 178 -4.42 1.66 2.29
N HIS A 179 -3.73 0.73 1.64
CA HIS A 179 -3.00 -0.33 2.34
C HIS A 179 -1.98 0.30 3.31
N PRO A 180 -1.86 -0.18 4.57
CA PRO A 180 -1.03 0.47 5.60
C PRO A 180 0.41 0.76 5.15
N LEU A 181 1.04 -0.18 4.44
CA LEU A 181 2.38 0.02 3.87
C LEU A 181 2.51 1.24 2.93
N PHE A 182 1.43 1.59 2.21
CA PHE A 182 1.42 2.65 1.19
C PHE A 182 0.79 3.96 1.69
N PHE A 183 0.21 3.98 2.90
CA PHE A 183 -0.26 5.20 3.51
C PHE A 183 0.88 5.88 4.27
N ARG A 184 1.30 7.06 3.79
CA ARG A 184 2.53 7.73 4.25
C ARG A 184 2.28 9.11 4.89
N ASN A 185 1.02 9.47 5.14
CA ASN A 185 0.61 10.77 5.69
C ASN A 185 0.43 10.76 7.22
N THR A 186 1.12 9.86 7.91
CA THR A 186 1.14 9.72 9.38
C THR A 186 2.31 10.42 10.02
#